data_AF-A0A3D8PTW4-F1
#
_entry.id   AF-A0A3D8PTW4-F1
#
_cell.length_a   1.000
_cell.length_b   1.000
_cell.length_c   1.000
_cell.angle_alpha   90.00
_cell.angle_beta   90.00
_cell.angle_gamma   90.00
#
_symmetry.space_group_name_H-M   'P 1'
#
loop_
_entity.id
_entity.type
_entity.pdbx_description
1 polymer ?
#
loop_
_entity_poly.entity_id
_entity_poly.type
_entity_poly.pdbx_seq_one_letter_code
_entity_poly.pdbx_strand_id
1 'polypeptide(L)'
;MKRMPFEPPTDYYNKQIEMIDEQLCKLLKQRKELSNKNPGFPNKDLVSAWAEKYEFHEEFLNSLFVHLFNEDIYRPVVEPKGFIRNIPILRSFEKDGLFYSITFLGQFENASVVHFNIDKTDYDMHFEDHSFFELSIEADGAAYDCRDEGGGGSGGHMSHTFIVTPALPDNSFEYKFVFKEQKGPFQKTTGFEFVI
;
A
#
# COMPACT_ATOMS: atom_id res chain seq x y z
N MET A 1 -1.31 1.80 9.86
CA MET A 1 -0.54 1.88 11.13
C MET A 1 0.25 3.19 11.21
N LYS A 2 -0.06 4.04 12.19
CA LYS A 2 0.67 5.28 12.48
C LYS A 2 2.16 4.99 12.65
N ARG A 3 2.98 5.53 11.75
CA ARG A 3 4.44 5.41 11.90
C ARG A 3 4.87 6.21 13.11
N MET A 4 5.53 5.53 14.06
CA MET A 4 6.22 6.22 15.13
C MET A 4 7.26 7.17 14.51
N PRO A 5 7.51 8.35 15.11
CA PRO A 5 8.63 9.17 14.71
C PRO A 5 9.90 8.32 14.65
N PHE A 6 10.67 8.44 13.57
CA PHE A 6 11.93 7.74 13.47
C PHE A 6 12.91 8.37 14.46
N GLU A 7 13.40 7.56 15.40
CA GLU A 7 14.49 7.92 16.30
C GLU A 7 15.76 7.22 15.79
N PRO A 8 16.84 7.97 15.47
CA PRO A 8 18.11 7.36 15.12
C PRO A 8 18.56 6.39 16.22
N PRO A 9 19.08 5.21 15.87
CA PRO A 9 19.52 4.23 16.86
C PRO A 9 20.77 4.70 17.65
N THR A 10 21.40 5.80 17.24
CA THR A 10 22.59 6.39 17.86
C THR A 10 22.71 7.86 17.47
N ASP A 11 23.33 8.66 18.34
CA ASP A 11 23.69 10.05 18.07
C ASP A 11 25.05 10.18 17.34
N TYR A 12 25.79 9.07 17.19
CA TYR A 12 27.07 9.06 16.49
C TYR A 12 26.89 9.01 14.98
N TYR A 13 27.51 9.96 14.27
CA TYR A 13 27.65 9.97 12.82
C TYR A 13 29.10 10.26 12.42
N ASN A 14 29.71 9.39 11.60
CA ASN A 14 31.05 9.62 11.08
C ASN A 14 31.00 10.65 9.94
N LYS A 15 31.37 11.89 10.19
CA LYS A 15 31.34 12.96 9.17
C LYS A 15 32.21 12.68 7.93
N GLN A 16 33.17 11.76 8.00
CA GLN A 16 33.99 11.40 6.84
C GLN A 16 33.18 10.76 5.71
N ILE A 17 32.00 10.17 6.01
CA ILE A 17 31.14 9.54 5.01
C ILE A 17 30.04 10.46 4.46
N GLU A 18 29.97 11.73 4.91
CA GLU A 18 28.92 12.70 4.50
C GLU A 18 28.83 12.87 2.98
N MET A 19 29.98 13.02 2.31
CA MET A 19 30.02 13.14 0.85
C MET A 19 29.58 11.86 0.13
N ILE A 20 29.72 10.70 0.76
CA ILE A 20 29.27 9.42 0.19
C ILE A 20 27.75 9.32 0.34
N ASP A 21 27.21 9.64 1.50
CA ASP A 21 25.77 9.60 1.76
C ASP A 21 25.00 10.58 0.87
N GLU A 22 25.52 11.79 0.65
CA GLU A 22 24.94 12.74 -0.31
C GLU A 22 24.95 12.17 -1.74
N GLN A 23 26.03 11.50 -2.14
CA GLN A 23 26.12 10.84 -3.45
C GLN A 23 25.11 9.70 -3.58
N LEU A 24 24.87 8.93 -2.51
CA LEU A 24 23.81 7.92 -2.49
C LEU A 24 22.45 8.57 -2.75
N CYS A 25 22.10 9.67 -2.06
CA CYS A 25 20.85 10.39 -2.31
C CYS A 25 20.74 10.86 -3.77
N LYS A 26 21.82 11.39 -4.35
CA LYS A 26 21.86 11.80 -5.76
C LYS A 26 21.63 10.63 -6.72
N LEU A 27 22.28 9.49 -6.47
CA LEU A 27 22.13 8.27 -7.27
C LEU A 27 20.72 7.69 -7.18
N LEU A 28 20.09 7.74 -5.99
CA LEU A 28 18.71 7.32 -5.81
C LEU A 28 17.74 8.18 -6.62
N LYS A 29 17.92 9.52 -6.60
CA LYS A 29 17.15 10.42 -7.45
C LYS A 29 17.33 10.10 -8.93
N GLN A 30 18.58 9.92 -9.38
CA GLN A 30 18.87 9.58 -10.77
C GLN A 30 18.23 8.24 -11.18
N ARG A 31 18.29 7.22 -10.32
CA ARG A 31 17.62 5.92 -10.54
C ARG A 31 16.12 6.07 -10.75
N LYS A 32 15.47 6.97 -10.00
CA LYS A 32 14.03 7.23 -10.10
C LYS A 32 13.66 7.94 -11.39
N GLU A 33 14.46 8.92 -11.81
CA GLU A 33 14.25 9.66 -13.06
C GLU A 33 14.48 8.79 -14.29
N LEU A 34 15.56 8.00 -14.32
CA LEU A 34 15.89 7.11 -15.45
C LEU A 34 14.87 6.00 -15.64
N SER A 35 14.24 5.53 -14.56
CA SER A 35 13.24 4.46 -14.62
C SER A 35 11.81 4.95 -14.81
N ASN A 36 11.59 6.26 -14.95
CA ASN A 36 10.25 6.86 -14.98
C ASN A 36 9.38 6.38 -13.79
N LYS A 37 9.95 6.37 -12.59
CA LYS A 37 9.34 5.87 -11.35
C LYS A 37 8.96 4.38 -11.36
N ASN A 38 9.43 3.60 -12.34
CA ASN A 38 9.23 2.15 -12.39
C ASN A 38 10.58 1.42 -12.50
N PRO A 39 11.34 1.33 -11.41
CA PRO A 39 12.71 0.82 -11.46
C PRO A 39 12.80 -0.72 -11.53
N GLY A 40 11.69 -1.43 -11.37
CA GLY A 40 11.69 -2.88 -11.22
C GLY A 40 12.56 -3.36 -10.04
N PHE A 41 12.93 -4.64 -10.08
CA PHE A 41 13.74 -5.29 -9.07
C PHE A 41 14.95 -5.97 -9.73
N PRO A 42 16.18 -5.81 -9.22
CA PRO A 42 17.35 -6.53 -9.74
C PRO A 42 17.15 -8.05 -9.68
N ASN A 43 17.52 -8.77 -10.73
CA ASN A 43 17.42 -10.23 -10.72
C ASN A 43 18.48 -10.84 -9.78
N LYS A 44 18.30 -12.13 -9.46
CA LYS A 44 19.17 -12.87 -8.54
C LYS A 44 20.64 -12.84 -8.98
N ASP A 45 20.92 -13.05 -10.27
CA ASP A 45 22.29 -13.10 -10.79
C ASP A 45 23.03 -11.77 -10.61
N LEU A 46 22.34 -10.64 -10.82
CA LEU A 46 22.90 -9.31 -10.58
C LEU A 46 23.20 -9.09 -9.10
N VAL A 47 22.29 -9.46 -8.21
CA VAL A 47 22.48 -9.31 -6.75
C VAL A 47 23.66 -10.14 -6.27
N SER A 48 23.75 -11.41 -6.68
CA SER A 48 24.88 -12.29 -6.33
C SER A 48 26.21 -11.74 -6.84
N ALA A 49 26.26 -11.26 -8.09
CA ALA A 49 27.47 -10.67 -8.66
C ALA A 49 27.92 -9.39 -7.93
N TRP A 50 26.99 -8.53 -7.52
CA TRP A 50 27.32 -7.32 -6.76
C TRP A 50 27.70 -7.63 -5.31
N ALA A 51 27.06 -8.61 -4.69
CA ALA A 51 27.39 -9.09 -3.35
C ALA A 51 28.84 -9.59 -3.30
N GLU A 52 29.23 -10.44 -4.25
CA GLU A 52 30.61 -10.92 -4.36
C GLU A 52 31.59 -9.77 -4.64
N LYS A 53 31.30 -8.93 -5.63
CA LYS A 53 32.21 -7.85 -6.07
C LYS A 53 32.50 -6.81 -5.00
N TYR A 54 31.49 -6.44 -4.21
CA TYR A 54 31.59 -5.37 -3.21
C TYR A 54 31.61 -5.90 -1.77
N GLU A 55 31.76 -7.21 -1.59
CA GLU A 55 31.86 -7.89 -0.29
C GLU A 55 30.63 -7.66 0.62
N PHE A 56 29.43 -7.68 0.03
CA PHE A 56 28.16 -7.60 0.77
C PHE A 56 27.52 -8.98 0.96
N HIS A 57 26.67 -9.10 1.98
CA HIS A 57 25.72 -10.21 2.06
C HIS A 57 24.58 -10.01 1.04
N GLU A 58 24.19 -11.06 0.32
CA GLU A 58 23.10 -11.01 -0.65
C GLU A 58 21.79 -10.51 -0.02
N GLU A 59 21.46 -11.01 1.18
CA GLU A 59 20.25 -10.61 1.91
C GLU A 59 20.22 -9.12 2.27
N PHE A 60 21.38 -8.52 2.52
CA PHE A 60 21.48 -7.07 2.76
C PHE A 60 21.11 -6.30 1.49
N LEU A 61 21.64 -6.70 0.33
CA LEU A 61 21.31 -6.08 -0.95
C LEU A 61 19.83 -6.30 -1.31
N ASN A 62 19.30 -7.50 -1.09
CA ASN A 62 17.88 -7.79 -1.29
C ASN A 62 17.01 -6.85 -0.43
N SER A 63 17.31 -6.73 0.86
CA SER A 63 16.58 -5.84 1.78
C SER A 63 16.66 -4.38 1.32
N LEU A 64 17.84 -3.89 0.93
CA LEU A 64 18.01 -2.55 0.38
C LEU A 64 17.12 -2.34 -0.84
N PHE A 65 17.18 -3.23 -1.84
CA PHE A 65 16.39 -3.10 -3.06
C PHE A 65 14.89 -3.25 -2.82
N VAL A 66 14.45 -4.02 -1.82
CA VAL A 66 13.04 -4.08 -1.40
C VAL A 66 12.58 -2.72 -0.90
N HIS A 67 13.38 -2.03 -0.09
CA HIS A 67 13.04 -0.69 0.39
C HIS A 67 13.05 0.36 -0.74
N LEU A 68 13.99 0.25 -1.68
CA LEU A 68 14.03 1.13 -2.86
C LEU A 68 12.90 0.88 -3.84
N PHE A 69 12.42 -0.37 -3.94
CA PHE A 69 11.28 -0.73 -4.78
C PHE A 69 9.97 -0.22 -4.18
N ASN A 70 9.83 -0.32 -2.85
CA ASN A 70 8.64 0.08 -2.11
C ASN A 70 8.75 1.50 -1.52
N GLU A 71 9.46 2.44 -2.16
CA GLU A 71 9.69 3.81 -1.62
C GLU A 71 8.38 4.51 -1.19
N ASP A 72 7.29 4.27 -1.91
CA ASP A 72 6.00 4.94 -1.67
C ASP A 72 5.39 4.62 -0.29
N ILE A 73 5.79 3.52 0.35
CA ILE A 73 5.35 3.19 1.71
C ILE A 73 5.79 4.27 2.72
N TYR A 74 6.90 4.97 2.40
CA TYR A 74 7.50 6.02 3.22
C TYR A 74 6.82 7.39 3.10
N ARG A 75 5.85 7.54 2.20
CA ARG A 75 5.02 8.76 2.19
C ARG A 75 4.35 8.95 3.57
N PRO A 76 4.24 10.20 4.05
CA PRO A 76 3.51 10.48 5.29
C PRO A 76 2.08 9.94 5.24
N VAL A 77 1.60 9.39 6.37
CA VAL A 77 0.21 8.95 6.52
C VAL A 77 -0.65 10.18 6.78
N VAL A 78 -1.71 10.37 6.00
CA VAL A 78 -2.72 11.38 6.28
C VAL A 78 -3.70 10.81 7.30
N GLU A 79 -3.67 11.34 8.51
CA GLU A 79 -4.61 10.94 9.57
C GLU A 79 -5.97 11.65 9.33
N PRO A 80 -7.09 10.92 9.25
CA PRO A 80 -8.42 11.52 9.12
C PRO A 80 -8.76 12.38 10.33
N LYS A 81 -9.22 13.61 10.10
CA LYS A 81 -9.55 14.61 11.13
C LYS A 81 -10.82 15.38 10.79
N GLY A 82 -11.57 15.76 11.82
CA GLY A 82 -12.85 16.44 11.65
C GLY A 82 -13.87 15.51 11.00
N PHE A 83 -14.34 14.51 11.74
CA PHE A 83 -15.40 13.61 11.24
C PHE A 83 -16.65 14.44 10.91
N ILE A 84 -17.17 14.27 9.70
CA ILE A 84 -18.35 14.98 9.21
C ILE A 84 -19.58 14.07 9.34
N ARG A 85 -19.55 12.90 8.67
CA ARG A 85 -20.66 11.93 8.63
C ARG A 85 -20.24 10.61 7.99
N ASN A 86 -21.10 9.60 8.09
CA ASN A 86 -21.03 8.41 7.25
C ASN A 86 -21.91 8.57 6.01
N ILE A 87 -21.37 8.24 4.83
CA ILE A 87 -22.09 8.26 3.55
C ILE A 87 -22.43 6.81 3.18
N PRO A 88 -23.71 6.43 3.15
CA PRO A 88 -24.10 5.10 2.71
C PRO A 88 -23.92 4.98 1.19
N ILE A 89 -23.20 3.94 0.74
CA ILE A 89 -22.96 3.71 -0.70
C ILE A 89 -23.49 2.35 -1.14
N LEU A 90 -23.47 1.35 -0.25
CA LEU A 90 -23.86 -0.04 -0.50
C LEU A 90 -23.60 -0.50 -1.94
N ARG A 91 -22.35 -0.87 -2.18
CA ARG A 91 -21.94 -1.50 -3.44
C ARG A 91 -21.25 -2.80 -3.15
N SER A 92 -21.41 -3.74 -4.06
CA SER A 92 -20.88 -5.08 -3.88
C SER A 92 -20.50 -5.74 -5.19
N PHE A 93 -19.65 -6.74 -5.06
CA PHE A 93 -19.24 -7.65 -6.11
C PHE A 93 -19.25 -9.07 -5.53
N GLU A 94 -19.74 -10.05 -6.28
CA GLU A 94 -19.79 -11.45 -5.85
C GLU A 94 -19.00 -12.32 -6.79
N LYS A 95 -18.15 -13.19 -6.22
CA LYS A 95 -17.39 -14.18 -6.98
C LYS A 95 -16.98 -15.34 -6.10
N ASP A 96 -17.11 -16.56 -6.62
CA ASP A 96 -16.64 -17.80 -5.99
C ASP A 96 -17.17 -17.99 -4.55
N GLY A 97 -18.42 -17.58 -4.28
CA GLY A 97 -19.06 -17.67 -2.96
C GLY A 97 -18.59 -16.63 -1.94
N LEU A 98 -17.80 -15.65 -2.36
CA LEU A 98 -17.40 -14.50 -1.56
C LEU A 98 -18.18 -13.25 -1.97
N PHE A 99 -18.67 -12.52 -0.98
CA PHE A 99 -19.37 -11.25 -1.10
C PHE A 99 -18.44 -10.11 -0.70
N TYR A 100 -17.98 -9.36 -1.69
CA TYR A 100 -17.13 -8.20 -1.52
C TYR A 100 -18.01 -6.96 -1.45
N SER A 101 -17.84 -6.09 -0.45
CA SER A 101 -18.71 -4.93 -0.30
C SER A 101 -18.06 -3.69 0.31
N ILE A 102 -18.59 -2.53 -0.10
CA ILE A 102 -18.43 -1.25 0.60
C ILE A 102 -19.83 -0.83 1.05
N THR A 103 -20.06 -0.82 2.36
CA THR A 103 -21.38 -0.48 2.92
C THR A 103 -21.54 1.02 3.12
N PHE A 104 -20.50 1.67 3.67
CA PHE A 104 -20.45 3.11 3.88
C PHE A 104 -19.02 3.65 3.78
N LEU A 105 -18.91 4.95 3.61
CA LEU A 105 -17.67 5.71 3.74
C LEU A 105 -17.73 6.60 4.99
N GLY A 106 -16.63 6.70 5.73
CA GLY A 106 -16.44 7.75 6.72
C GLY A 106 -15.93 9.02 6.05
N GLN A 107 -16.68 10.11 6.12
CA GLN A 107 -16.26 11.40 5.57
C GLN A 107 -15.62 12.26 6.65
N PHE A 108 -14.40 12.74 6.38
CA PHE A 108 -13.67 13.67 7.22
C PHE A 108 -13.35 14.94 6.41
N GLU A 109 -12.92 16.00 7.10
CA GLU A 109 -12.57 17.28 6.44
C GLU A 109 -11.39 17.13 5.47
N ASN A 110 -10.42 16.27 5.80
CA ASN A 110 -9.16 16.13 5.06
C ASN A 110 -8.99 14.81 4.31
N ALA A 111 -9.86 13.82 4.52
CA ALA A 111 -9.78 12.50 3.90
C ALA A 111 -11.15 11.81 3.88
N SER A 112 -11.26 10.73 3.11
CA SER A 112 -12.38 9.79 3.19
C SER A 112 -11.86 8.42 3.62
N VAL A 113 -12.64 7.69 4.41
CA VAL A 113 -12.31 6.37 4.91
C VAL A 113 -13.24 5.35 4.25
N VAL A 114 -12.67 4.40 3.52
CA VAL A 114 -13.39 3.33 2.84
C VAL A 114 -13.32 2.07 3.70
N HIS A 115 -14.49 1.55 4.07
CA HIS A 115 -14.61 0.27 4.77
C HIS A 115 -14.98 -0.82 3.77
N PHE A 116 -14.03 -1.72 3.51
CA PHE A 116 -14.16 -2.80 2.56
C PHE A 116 -14.31 -4.12 3.31
N ASN A 117 -15.35 -4.89 2.98
CA ASN A 117 -15.67 -6.15 3.64
C ASN A 117 -15.67 -7.29 2.63
N ILE A 118 -15.33 -8.48 3.12
CA ILE A 118 -15.37 -9.74 2.40
C ILE A 118 -16.08 -10.74 3.31
N ASP A 119 -17.24 -11.18 2.87
CA ASP A 119 -18.08 -12.10 3.61
C ASP A 119 -18.21 -13.43 2.86
N LYS A 120 -18.05 -14.54 3.58
CA LYS A 120 -18.26 -15.89 3.07
C LYS A 120 -19.58 -16.41 3.63
N THR A 121 -20.49 -16.81 2.75
CA THR A 121 -21.83 -17.27 3.15
C THR A 121 -21.86 -18.70 3.68
N ASP A 122 -20.82 -19.50 3.42
CA ASP A 122 -20.71 -20.88 3.88
C ASP A 122 -19.78 -20.99 5.10
N TYR A 123 -20.35 -21.40 6.23
CA TYR A 123 -19.74 -21.34 7.57
C TYR A 123 -18.66 -22.40 7.83
N ASP A 124 -18.51 -23.39 6.95
CA ASP A 124 -17.69 -24.58 7.20
C ASP A 124 -16.24 -24.48 6.70
N MET A 125 -15.82 -23.28 6.27
CA MET A 125 -14.45 -23.05 5.81
C MET A 125 -13.89 -21.76 6.38
N HIS A 126 -12.79 -21.86 7.13
CA HIS A 126 -11.93 -20.72 7.42
C HIS A 126 -11.49 -20.04 6.11
N PHE A 127 -11.16 -18.74 6.16
CA PHE A 127 -10.34 -18.16 5.10
C PHE A 127 -8.98 -18.88 5.18
N GLU A 128 -8.72 -19.77 4.22
CA GLU A 128 -7.47 -20.52 4.19
C GLU A 128 -6.27 -19.61 3.92
N ASP A 129 -6.51 -18.48 3.25
CA ASP A 129 -5.52 -17.45 2.96
C ASP A 129 -6.04 -16.04 3.34
N HIS A 130 -5.19 -15.27 4.00
CA HIS A 130 -5.42 -13.84 4.20
C HIS A 130 -5.04 -13.10 2.90
N SER A 131 -6.04 -12.70 2.13
CA SER A 131 -5.82 -11.86 0.94
C SER A 131 -5.53 -10.41 1.33
N PHE A 132 -4.53 -9.80 0.69
CA PHE A 132 -4.24 -8.38 0.82
C PHE A 132 -4.83 -7.64 -0.37
N PHE A 133 -5.24 -6.39 -0.19
CA PHE A 133 -5.85 -5.61 -1.26
C PHE A 133 -5.24 -4.22 -1.33
N GLU A 134 -4.99 -3.77 -2.56
CA GLU A 134 -4.78 -2.36 -2.86
C GLU A 134 -6.08 -1.75 -3.39
N LEU A 135 -6.36 -0.53 -2.98
CA LEU A 135 -7.45 0.27 -3.50
C LEU A 135 -6.90 1.35 -4.44
N SER A 136 -7.59 1.58 -5.55
CA SER A 136 -7.44 2.79 -6.34
C SER A 136 -8.81 3.36 -6.70
N ILE A 137 -8.88 4.68 -6.80
CA ILE A 137 -10.11 5.40 -7.17
C ILE A 137 -9.97 5.86 -8.62
N GLU A 138 -10.83 5.35 -9.49
CA GLU A 138 -11.00 5.91 -10.83
C GLU A 138 -11.98 7.09 -10.76
N ALA A 139 -11.46 8.28 -11.10
CA ALA A 139 -12.17 9.54 -11.11
C ALA A 139 -11.68 10.42 -12.26
N ASP A 140 -12.59 11.11 -12.93
CA ASP A 140 -12.23 12.03 -14.01
C ASP A 140 -11.39 13.20 -13.49
N GLY A 141 -10.12 13.26 -13.88
CA GLY A 141 -9.23 14.39 -13.64
C GLY A 141 -8.69 14.54 -12.21
N ALA A 142 -8.95 13.61 -11.30
CA ALA A 142 -8.46 13.63 -9.93
C ALA A 142 -7.61 12.40 -9.61
N ALA A 143 -6.42 12.63 -9.04
CA ALA A 143 -5.57 11.57 -8.51
C ALA A 143 -5.80 11.46 -6.99
N TYR A 144 -6.10 10.24 -6.54
CA TYR A 144 -6.27 9.94 -5.12
C TYR A 144 -5.14 9.02 -4.62
N ASP A 145 -4.57 9.38 -3.48
CA ASP A 145 -3.68 8.51 -2.71
C ASP A 145 -4.55 7.64 -1.82
N CYS A 146 -4.45 6.32 -2.00
CA CYS A 146 -5.24 5.33 -1.27
C CYS A 146 -4.29 4.48 -0.43
N ARG A 147 -4.50 4.47 0.88
CA ARG A 147 -3.61 3.81 1.83
C ARG A 147 -4.36 2.79 2.65
N ASP A 148 -3.90 1.54 2.59
CA ASP A 148 -4.36 0.49 3.50
C ASP A 148 -3.88 0.79 4.94
N GLU A 149 -4.82 0.91 5.86
CA GLU A 149 -4.54 1.03 7.30
C GLU A 149 -4.48 -0.32 8.02
N GLY A 150 -4.83 -1.38 7.30
CA GLY A 150 -4.89 -2.75 7.78
C GLY A 150 -6.31 -3.27 7.83
N GLY A 151 -6.40 -4.52 8.24
CA GLY A 151 -7.63 -5.27 8.27
C GLY A 151 -7.60 -6.35 9.32
N GLY A 152 -8.76 -6.96 9.53
CA GLY A 152 -8.95 -8.05 10.46
C GLY A 152 -10.19 -8.84 10.08
N GLY A 153 -10.21 -10.10 10.49
CA GLY A 153 -11.31 -10.99 10.14
C GLY A 153 -11.41 -12.18 11.08
N SER A 154 -12.61 -12.72 11.18
CA SER A 154 -12.90 -13.97 11.89
C SER A 154 -14.20 -14.57 11.36
N GLY A 155 -14.35 -15.89 11.44
CA GLY A 155 -15.64 -16.56 11.22
C GLY A 155 -16.27 -16.31 9.85
N GLY A 156 -15.47 -16.25 8.77
CA GLY A 156 -15.97 -16.02 7.41
C GLY A 156 -16.17 -14.55 7.05
N HIS A 157 -15.85 -13.61 7.94
CA HIS A 157 -15.81 -12.18 7.65
C HIS A 157 -14.37 -11.66 7.68
N MET A 158 -14.00 -10.83 6.71
CA MET A 158 -12.75 -10.09 6.66
C MET A 158 -13.05 -8.64 6.31
N SER A 159 -12.33 -7.71 6.93
CA SER A 159 -12.50 -6.27 6.71
C SER A 159 -11.14 -5.61 6.50
N HIS A 160 -11.12 -4.59 5.64
CA HIS A 160 -10.00 -3.68 5.42
C HIS A 160 -10.47 -2.24 5.53
N THR A 161 -9.57 -1.38 6.00
CA THR A 161 -9.83 0.06 6.07
C THR A 161 -8.82 0.80 5.19
N PHE A 162 -9.32 1.61 4.27
CA PHE A 162 -8.48 2.44 3.41
C PHE A 162 -8.72 3.93 3.69
N ILE A 163 -7.64 4.70 3.76
CA ILE A 163 -7.69 6.16 3.78
C ILE A 163 -7.47 6.68 2.36
N VAL A 164 -8.38 7.53 1.89
CA VAL A 164 -8.35 8.15 0.57
C VAL A 164 -8.11 9.65 0.72
N THR A 165 -7.08 10.16 0.05
CA THR A 165 -6.70 11.58 0.08
C THR A 165 -6.52 12.13 -1.34
N PRO A 166 -7.08 13.29 -1.70
CA PRO A 166 -7.95 14.15 -0.87
C PRO A 166 -9.28 13.47 -0.54
N ALA A 167 -10.03 14.07 0.39
CA ALA A 167 -11.41 13.68 0.68
C ALA A 167 -12.23 13.53 -0.61
N LEU A 168 -12.93 12.40 -0.73
CA LEU A 168 -13.91 12.17 -1.78
C LEU A 168 -15.07 13.17 -1.62
N PRO A 169 -15.49 13.82 -2.70
CA PRO A 169 -16.71 14.64 -2.72
C PRO A 169 -17.96 13.87 -2.29
N ASP A 170 -18.96 14.60 -1.81
CA ASP A 170 -20.24 14.05 -1.31
C ASP A 170 -21.03 13.24 -2.35
N ASN A 171 -20.78 13.45 -3.65
CA ASN A 171 -21.39 12.71 -4.75
C ASN A 171 -20.58 11.45 -5.13
N SER A 172 -20.04 10.75 -4.13
CA SER A 172 -19.11 9.63 -4.32
C SER A 172 -19.66 8.40 -5.05
N PHE A 173 -20.93 8.42 -5.45
CA PHE A 173 -21.59 7.39 -6.26
C PHE A 173 -21.13 7.34 -7.72
N GLU A 174 -20.28 8.26 -8.18
CA GLU A 174 -19.70 8.21 -9.52
C GLU A 174 -18.30 7.60 -9.55
N TYR A 175 -17.65 7.47 -8.39
CA TYR A 175 -16.33 6.87 -8.29
C TYR A 175 -16.41 5.37 -8.45
N LYS A 176 -15.39 4.81 -9.10
CA LYS A 176 -15.16 3.37 -9.20
C LYS A 176 -14.02 3.00 -8.26
N PHE A 177 -14.31 2.10 -7.34
CA PHE A 177 -13.36 1.57 -6.37
C PHE A 177 -12.74 0.31 -6.98
N VAL A 178 -11.50 0.42 -7.44
CA VAL A 178 -10.79 -0.69 -8.07
C VAL A 178 -9.94 -1.37 -7.01
N PHE A 179 -10.24 -2.64 -6.72
CA PHE A 179 -9.51 -3.46 -5.77
C PHE A 179 -8.62 -4.45 -6.51
N LYS A 180 -7.35 -4.54 -6.09
CA LYS A 180 -6.37 -5.49 -6.65
C LYS A 180 -5.85 -6.39 -5.54
N GLU A 181 -6.01 -7.69 -5.70
CA GLU A 181 -5.54 -8.66 -4.73
C GLU A 181 -4.02 -8.89 -4.82
N GLN A 182 -3.39 -9.05 -3.66
CA GLN A 182 -1.99 -9.34 -3.47
C GLN A 182 -1.77 -10.56 -2.58
N LYS A 183 -0.71 -11.32 -2.86
CA LYS A 183 -0.34 -12.52 -2.08
C LYS A 183 0.19 -12.22 -0.67
N GLY A 184 0.62 -11.00 -0.44
CA GLY A 184 1.25 -10.59 0.80
C GLY A 184 1.71 -9.14 0.70
N PRO A 185 2.10 -8.54 1.83
CA PRO A 185 2.68 -7.19 1.84
C PRO A 185 3.89 -7.13 0.91
N PHE A 186 3.91 -6.15 0.00
CA PHE A 186 5.01 -5.91 -0.95
C PHE A 186 5.23 -7.03 -1.97
N GLN A 187 4.22 -7.89 -2.19
CA GLN A 187 4.28 -8.97 -3.17
C GLN A 187 3.54 -8.63 -4.46
N LYS A 188 3.74 -9.46 -5.49
CA LYS A 188 3.05 -9.31 -6.77
C LYS A 188 1.54 -9.44 -6.59
N THR A 189 0.80 -8.68 -7.41
CA THR A 189 -0.63 -8.88 -7.57
C THR A 189 -0.92 -10.30 -8.03
N THR A 190 -2.04 -10.87 -7.59
CA THR A 190 -2.48 -12.22 -8.02
C THR A 190 -3.05 -12.22 -9.43
N GLY A 191 -3.33 -11.02 -9.97
CA GLY A 191 -4.08 -10.83 -11.21
C GLY A 191 -5.59 -10.78 -11.00
N PHE A 192 -6.07 -11.00 -9.77
CA PHE A 192 -7.46 -10.79 -9.43
C PHE A 192 -7.72 -9.31 -9.13
N GLU A 193 -8.56 -8.71 -9.95
CA GLU A 193 -8.94 -7.30 -9.89
C GLU A 193 -10.44 -7.18 -10.16
N PHE A 194 -11.11 -6.30 -9.43
CA PHE A 194 -12.53 -6.03 -9.64
C PHE A 194 -12.87 -4.59 -9.25
N VAL A 195 -14.02 -4.12 -9.74
CA VAL A 195 -14.52 -2.77 -9.52
C VAL A 195 -15.81 -2.83 -8.72
N ILE A 196 -15.88 -2.02 -7.68
CA ILE A 196 -17.09 -1.74 -6.90
C ILE A 196 -17.53 -0.30 -7.18
#